data_AF-A0A8S2X5S4-F1
#
_entry.id   AF-A0A8S2X5S4-F1
#
_cell.length_a   1.000
_cell.length_b   1.000
_cell.length_c   1.000
_cell.angle_alpha   90.00
_cell.angle_beta   90.00
_cell.angle_gamma   90.00
#
_symmetry.space_group_name_H-M   'P 1'
#
loop_
_entity.id
_entity.type
_entity.pdbx_description
1 polymer ?
#
loop_
_entity_poly.entity_id
_entity_poly.type
_entity_poly.pdbx_seq_one_letter_code
_entity_poly.pdbx_strand_id
1 'polypeptide(L)' 'QGSTVKQIKQTARAKIDVNKNEASNNQERIIIIRGQQENCIQACREILRI' A
#
# COMPACT_ATOMS: atom_id res chain seq x y z
N GLN A 1 -7.95 10.86 -6.66
CA GLN A 1 -7.65 9.41 -6.75
C GLN A 1 -6.79 9.00 -5.57
N GLY A 2 -7.07 7.85 -4.95
CA GLY A 2 -6.47 7.39 -3.68
C GLY A 2 -7.44 6.65 -2.76
N SER A 3 -8.69 6.46 -3.20
CA SER A 3 -9.72 5.68 -2.52
C SER A 3 -9.28 4.24 -2.27
N THR A 4 -8.63 3.62 -3.26
CA THR A 4 -8.18 2.21 -3.20
C THR A 4 -7.20 1.95 -2.06
N VAL A 5 -6.11 2.71 -1.97
CA VAL A 5 -5.12 2.56 -0.89
C VAL A 5 -5.73 2.91 0.48
N LYS A 6 -6.64 3.91 0.54
CA LYS A 6 -7.36 4.23 1.78
C LYS A 6 -8.25 3.06 2.24
N GLN A 7 -8.95 2.43 1.31
CA GLN A 7 -9.80 1.27 1.61
C GLN A 7 -8.96 0.09 2.07
N ILE A 8 -7.84 -0.22 1.41
CA ILE A 8 -6.94 -1.30 1.83
C ILE A 8 -6.40 -1.05 3.24
N LYS A 9 -5.97 0.19 3.57
CA LYS A 9 -5.55 0.55 4.93
C LYS A 9 -6.62 0.24 5.98
N GLN A 10 -7.87 0.60 5.70
CA GLN A 10 -8.99 0.40 6.61
C GLN A 10 -9.32 -1.08 6.79
N THR A 11 -9.40 -1.83 5.67
CA THR A 11 -9.74 -3.27 5.70
C THR A 11 -8.63 -4.10 6.34
N ALA A 12 -7.37 -3.87 5.97
CA ALA A 12 -6.23 -4.63 6.48
C ALA A 12 -5.74 -4.14 7.86
N ARG A 13 -6.28 -3.02 8.38
CA ARG A 13 -5.83 -2.38 9.63
C ARG A 13 -4.30 -2.21 9.67
N ALA A 14 -3.74 -1.80 8.54
CA ALA A 14 -2.30 -1.61 8.35
C ALA A 14 -2.00 -0.16 7.94
N LYS A 15 -0.83 0.35 8.36
CA LYS A 15 -0.33 1.64 7.89
C LYS A 15 0.37 1.43 6.55
N ILE A 16 -0.06 2.16 5.52
CA ILE A 16 0.53 2.09 4.18
C ILE A 16 1.02 3.48 3.76
N ASP A 17 2.31 3.65 3.51
CA ASP A 17 2.87 4.90 3.02
C ASP A 17 3.32 4.73 1.58
N VAL A 18 2.83 5.59 0.69
CA VAL A 18 3.20 5.58 -0.73
C VAL A 18 4.24 6.68 -0.93
N ASN A 19 5.43 6.34 -1.37
CA ASN A 19 6.45 7.33 -1.67
C ASN A 19 6.00 8.14 -2.89
N LYS A 20 6.01 9.48 -2.74
CA LYS A 20 5.64 10.43 -3.80
C LYS A 20 6.84 10.87 -4.64
N ASN A 21 8.02 10.29 -4.43
CA ASN A 21 9.21 10.68 -5.15
C ASN A 21 9.16 10.16 -6.58
N GLU A 22 8.59 10.98 -7.46
CA GLU A 22 8.47 10.81 -8.91
C GLU A 22 9.79 11.20 -9.59
N ALA A 23 10.88 10.48 -9.33
CA ALA A 23 12.03 10.58 -10.22
C ALA A 23 11.52 10.24 -11.63
N SER A 24 11.52 11.22 -12.54
CA SER A 24 10.54 11.37 -13.64
C SER A 24 10.53 10.27 -14.71
N ASN A 25 11.33 9.22 -14.53
CA ASN A 25 11.44 8.07 -15.42
C ASN A 25 11.09 6.72 -14.76
N ASN A 26 10.79 6.67 -13.45
CA ASN A 26 10.45 5.41 -12.78
C ASN A 26 8.95 5.13 -12.89
N GLN A 27 8.59 4.06 -13.61
CA GLN A 27 7.23 3.53 -13.66
C GLN A 27 6.81 2.82 -12.35
N GLU A 28 7.74 2.66 -11.41
CA GLU A 28 7.53 1.99 -10.13
C GLU A 28 7.55 2.97 -8.96
N ARG A 29 6.64 2.77 -8.01
CA ARG A 29 6.58 3.53 -6.76
C ARG A 29 6.78 2.61 -5.58
N ILE A 30 7.63 3.05 -4.64
CA ILE A 30 7.84 2.34 -3.39
C ILE A 30 6.65 2.54 -2.46
N ILE A 31 6.14 1.43 -1.92
CA ILE A 31 5.11 1.39 -0.89
C ILE A 31 5.65 0.72 0.37
N ILE A 32 5.38 1.32 1.52
CA ILE A 32 5.80 0.81 2.83
C ILE A 32 4.58 0.39 3.62
N ILE A 33 4.51 -0.88 4.01
CA ILE A 33 3.43 -1.44 4.84
C ILE A 33 3.97 -1.69 6.24
N ARG A 34 3.27 -1.21 7.27
CA ARG A 34 3.63 -1.42 8.67
C ARG A 34 2.40 -1.88 9.47
N GLY A 35 2.57 -2.88 10.31
CA GLY A 35 1.51 -3.47 11.12
C GLY A 35 1.94 -4.82 11.70
N GLN A 36 0.99 -5.53 12.32
CA GLN A 36 1.18 -6.93 12.70
C GLN A 36 1.36 -7.81 11.45
N GLN A 37 1.96 -8.99 11.62
CA GLN A 37 2.29 -9.90 10.52
C GLN A 37 1.07 -10.23 9.65
N GLU A 38 -0.06 -10.55 10.28
CA GLU A 38 -1.32 -10.91 9.61
C GLU A 38 -1.87 -9.74 8.79
N ASN A 39 -1.84 -8.53 9.35
CA ASN A 39 -2.31 -7.31 8.71
C ASN A 39 -1.43 -6.94 7.51
N CYS A 40 -0.12 -7.12 7.60
CA CYS A 40 0.82 -6.90 6.51
C CYS A 40 0.58 -7.89 5.37
N ILE A 41 0.38 -9.18 5.67
CA ILE A 41 0.08 -10.21 4.67
C ILE A 41 -1.26 -9.92 3.98
N GLN A 42 -2.29 -9.54 4.75
CA GLN A 42 -3.59 -9.18 4.20
C GLN A 42 -3.51 -7.95 3.30
N ALA A 43 -2.84 -6.88 3.74
CA ALA A 43 -2.63 -5.69 2.92
C ALA A 43 -1.89 -6.03 1.62
N CYS A 44 -0.86 -6.87 1.69
CA CYS A 44 -0.08 -7.30 0.52
C CYS A 44 -0.94 -8.06 -0.49
N ARG A 45 -1.80 -9.00 -0.02
CA ARG A 45 -2.74 -9.73 -0.87
C ARG A 45 -3.77 -8.83 -1.55
N GLU A 46 -4.31 -7.86 -0.83
CA GLU A 46 -5.27 -6.91 -1.39
C GLU A 46 -4.62 -6.01 -2.44
N ILE A 47 -3.38 -5.57 -2.24
CA ILE A 47 -2.63 -4.78 -3.24
C ILE A 47 -2.37 -5.59 -4.51
N LEU A 48 -2.04 -6.88 -4.39
CA LEU A 48 -1.75 -7.75 -5.55
C LEU A 48 -2.99 -8.15 -6.36
N ARG A 49 -4.21 -7.98 -5.83
CA ARG A 49 -5.47 -8.33 -6.51
C ARG A 49 -5.98 -7.24 -7.47
N ILE A 50 -5.42 -6.04 -7.37
CA ILE A 50 -5.85 -4.84 -8.09
C ILE A 50 -4.99 -4.68 -9.34
#